data_AF-A0A527Z3W9-F1
#
_entry.id   AF-A0A527Z3W9-F1
#
_cell.length_a   1.000
_cell.length_b   1.000
_cell.length_c   1.000
_cell.angle_alpha   90.00
_cell.angle_beta   90.00
_cell.angle_gamma   90.00
#
_symmetry.space_group_name_H-M   'P 1'
#
loop_
_entity.id
_entity.type
_entity.pdbx_description
1 polymer ?
#
loop_
_entity_poly.entity_id
_entity_poly.type
_entity_poly.pdbx_seq_one_letter_code
_entity_poly.pdbx_strand_id
1 'polypeptide(L)'
;GFEVIVESGAGTASRIPDEEFAKAGAVIGKAGDVAKADVVLKVRRPDETELKAYRPGTAVIAIMDPYGNDAAVDALARAGVTAFS
;
A
#
# COMPACT_ATOMS: atom_id res chain seq x y z
N GLY A 1 -18.73 6.02 -3.06
CA GLY A 1 -17.61 5.20 -3.57
C GLY A 1 -16.38 5.48 -2.74
N PHE A 2 -15.25 4.88 -3.08
CA PHE A 2 -13.96 5.18 -2.44
C PHE A 2 -13.20 6.24 -3.25
N GLU A 3 -12.39 7.03 -2.56
CA GLU A 3 -11.34 7.83 -3.19
C GLU A 3 -10.12 6.92 -3.44
N VAL A 4 -9.61 6.91 -4.66
CA VAL A 4 -8.47 6.07 -5.05
C VAL A 4 -7.28 6.97 -5.35
N ILE A 5 -6.22 6.82 -4.56
CA ILE A 5 -4.94 7.47 -4.78
C ILE A 5 -3.98 6.44 -5.37
N VAL A 6 -3.37 6.75 -6.51
CA VAL A 6 -2.33 5.92 -7.13
C VAL A 6 -1.01 6.67 -7.03
N GLU A 7 0.01 6.04 -6.46
CA GLU A 7 1.36 6.61 -6.44
C GLU A 7 1.87 6.81 -7.87
N SER A 8 2.40 8.00 -8.16
CA SER A 8 2.92 8.30 -9.49
C SER A 8 3.96 7.28 -9.96
N GLY A 9 3.74 6.76 -11.16
CA GLY A 9 4.60 5.75 -11.77
C GLY A 9 4.37 4.31 -11.30
N ALA A 10 3.41 4.05 -10.41
CA ALA A 10 3.15 2.70 -9.89
C ALA A 10 2.83 1.68 -11.00
N GLY A 11 2.15 2.10 -12.07
CA GLY A 11 1.79 1.23 -13.20
C GLY A 11 2.80 1.21 -14.34
N THR A 12 3.84 2.04 -14.32
CA THR A 12 4.75 2.24 -15.47
C THR A 12 5.41 0.94 -15.91
N ALA A 13 5.95 0.16 -14.97
CA ALA A 13 6.58 -1.13 -15.27
C ALA A 13 5.59 -2.19 -15.75
N SER A 14 4.30 -2.00 -15.45
CA SER A 14 3.18 -2.83 -15.91
C SER A 14 2.49 -2.30 -17.16
N ARG A 15 3.08 -1.28 -17.82
CA ARG A 15 2.57 -0.65 -19.06
C ARG A 15 1.24 0.09 -18.90
N ILE A 16 0.93 0.54 -17.69
CA ILE A 16 -0.24 1.37 -17.40
C ILE A 16 0.31 2.74 -16.94
N PRO A 17 0.31 3.75 -17.81
CA PRO A 17 0.82 5.07 -17.45
C PRO A 17 -0.21 5.80 -16.55
N ASP A 18 0.26 6.80 -15.81
CA ASP A 18 -0.54 7.52 -14.79
C ASP A 18 -1.84 8.12 -15.37
N GLU A 19 -1.84 8.52 -16.64
CA GLU A 19 -3.01 9.09 -17.31
C GLU A 19 -4.18 8.11 -17.42
N GLU A 20 -3.92 6.80 -17.53
CA GLU A 20 -4.98 5.79 -17.58
C GLU A 20 -5.66 5.62 -16.23
N PHE A 21 -4.92 5.72 -15.12
CA PHE A 21 -5.50 5.77 -13.78
C PHE A 21 -6.32 7.04 -13.57
N ALA A 22 -5.81 8.19 -14.00
CA ALA A 22 -6.52 9.47 -13.90
C ALA A 22 -7.83 9.46 -14.72
N LYS A 23 -7.82 8.93 -15.95
CA LYS A 23 -9.03 8.73 -16.78
C LYS A 23 -10.05 7.81 -16.11
N ALA A 24 -9.58 6.82 -15.35
CA ALA A 24 -10.44 5.93 -14.57
C ALA A 24 -10.99 6.58 -13.28
N GLY A 25 -10.58 7.82 -12.96
CA GLY A 25 -11.06 8.58 -11.82
C GLY A 25 -10.20 8.52 -10.57
N ALA A 26 -8.99 7.95 -10.65
CA ALA A 26 -8.03 7.99 -9.55
C ALA A 26 -7.29 9.34 -9.50
N VAL A 27 -6.84 9.70 -8.29
CA VAL A 27 -5.94 10.84 -8.07
C VAL A 27 -4.50 10.34 -8.09
N ILE A 28 -3.64 10.96 -8.89
CA ILE A 28 -2.21 10.64 -8.89
C ILE A 28 -1.54 11.36 -7.73
N GLY A 29 -0.95 10.58 -6.82
CA GLY A 29 -0.33 11.03 -5.58
C GLY A 29 1.15 10.70 -5.49
N LYS A 30 1.69 10.86 -4.28
CA LYS A 30 3.07 10.54 -3.92
C LYS A 30 3.08 9.43 -2.87
N ALA A 31 4.20 8.73 -2.69
CA ALA A 31 4.35 7.68 -1.68
C ALA A 31 3.84 8.09 -0.28
N GLY A 32 4.11 9.34 0.14
CA GLY A 32 3.69 9.86 1.44
C GLY A 32 2.18 10.05 1.62
N ASP A 33 1.38 10.03 0.55
CA ASP A 33 -0.08 10.09 0.65
C ASP A 33 -0.67 8.81 1.26
N VAL A 34 0.11 7.74 1.40
CA VAL A 34 -0.27 6.53 2.14
C VAL A 34 -0.68 6.84 3.58
N ALA A 35 -0.16 7.91 4.17
CA ALA A 35 -0.54 8.38 5.51
C ALA A 35 -2.00 8.87 5.59
N LYS A 36 -2.68 9.08 4.47
CA LYS A 36 -4.10 9.45 4.40
C LYS A 36 -5.00 8.24 4.12
N ALA A 37 -4.44 7.10 3.77
CA ALA A 37 -5.18 5.94 3.31
C ALA A 37 -5.77 5.13 4.49
N ASP A 38 -7.02 4.71 4.34
CA ASP A 38 -7.66 3.73 5.23
C ASP A 38 -7.36 2.29 4.77
N VAL A 39 -7.14 2.10 3.46
CA VAL A 39 -6.78 0.83 2.82
C VAL A 39 -5.58 1.03 1.91
N VAL A 40 -4.58 0.17 2.04
CA VAL A 40 -3.38 0.14 1.20
C VAL A 40 -3.36 -1.17 0.41
N LEU A 41 -3.32 -1.04 -0.92
CA LEU A 41 -3.15 -2.15 -1.85
C LEU A 41 -1.70 -2.19 -2.32
N LYS A 42 -1.02 -3.32 -2.12
CA LYS A 42 0.33 -3.57 -2.64
C LYS A 42 0.45 -4.97 -3.20
N VAL A 43 1.48 -5.18 -4.01
CA VAL A 43 1.80 -6.52 -4.51
C VAL A 43 2.55 -7.32 -3.44
N ARG A 44 3.69 -6.81 -2.96
CA ARG A 44 4.50 -7.45 -1.91
C ARG A 44 4.22 -6.81 -0.56
N ARG A 45 4.44 -7.59 0.50
CA ARG A 45 4.49 -7.13 1.88
C ARG A 45 5.28 -5.81 1.98
N PRO A 46 4.76 -4.80 2.69
CA PRO A 46 5.50 -3.55 2.92
C PRO A 46 6.74 -3.81 3.78
N ASP A 47 7.78 -3.01 3.56
CA ASP A 47 8.96 -3.04 4.42
C ASP A 47 8.79 -2.15 5.68
N GLU A 48 9.73 -2.25 6.62
CA GLU A 48 9.68 -1.48 7.86
C GLU A 48 9.75 0.03 7.66
N THR A 49 10.35 0.50 6.57
CA THR A 49 10.45 1.94 6.27
C THR A 49 9.10 2.46 5.79
N GLU A 50 8.42 1.70 4.92
CA GLU A 50 7.07 2.01 4.45
C GLU A 50 6.06 2.00 5.60
N LEU A 51 6.14 1.00 6.49
CA LEU A 51 5.23 0.85 7.63
C LEU A 51 5.24 2.06 8.57
N LYS A 52 6.34 2.83 8.65
CA LYS A 52 6.41 4.06 9.45
C LYS A 52 5.48 5.17 8.94
N ALA A 53 5.13 5.15 7.65
CA ALA A 53 4.22 6.12 7.05
C ALA A 53 2.75 5.70 7.18
N TYR A 54 2.48 4.46 7.57
CA TYR A 54 1.11 3.93 7.63
C TYR A 54 0.49 4.35 8.96
N ARG A 55 -0.81 4.63 8.94
CA ARG A 55 -1.54 4.92 10.18
C ARG A 55 -1.90 3.61 10.88
N PRO A 56 -1.86 3.56 12.21
CA PRO A 56 -2.47 2.46 12.95
C PRO A 56 -3.94 2.28 12.53
N GLY A 57 -4.37 1.04 12.37
CA GLY A 57 -5.71 0.67 11.90
C GLY A 57 -5.86 0.61 10.38
N THR A 58 -4.86 1.03 9.59
CA THR A 58 -4.89 0.88 8.13
C THR A 58 -5.00 -0.61 7.74
N ALA A 59 -5.92 -0.92 6.83
CA ALA A 59 -6.02 -2.24 6.22
C ALA A 59 -4.96 -2.38 5.11
N VAL A 60 -4.13 -3.42 5.16
CA VAL A 60 -3.09 -3.67 4.16
C VAL A 60 -3.36 -5.00 3.48
N ILE A 61 -3.59 -4.96 2.17
CA ILE A 61 -3.88 -6.14 1.35
C ILE A 61 -2.72 -6.31 0.36
N ALA A 62 -1.97 -7.40 0.51
CA ALA A 62 -0.84 -7.73 -0.32
C ALA A 62 -0.53 -9.23 -0.26
N ILE A 63 0.36 -9.71 -1.13
CA ILE A 63 0.95 -11.04 -0.98
C ILE A 63 1.94 -10.96 0.17
N MET A 64 1.50 -11.36 1.36
CA MET A 64 2.27 -11.18 2.59
C MET A 64 3.42 -12.17 2.74
N ASP A 65 3.34 -13.35 2.11
CA ASP A 65 4.33 -14.43 2.28
C ASP A 65 4.72 -14.64 3.76
N PRO A 66 3.76 -14.98 4.65
CA PRO A 66 4.00 -14.93 6.09
C PRO A 66 4.91 -16.06 6.61
N TYR A 67 4.95 -17.20 5.91
CA TYR A 67 5.70 -18.38 6.36
C TYR A 67 7.21 -18.11 6.40
N GLY A 68 7.84 -18.29 7.55
CA GLY A 68 9.27 -18.06 7.74
C GLY A 68 9.69 -16.58 7.79
N ASN A 69 8.74 -15.65 7.78
CA ASN A 69 8.96 -14.21 7.81
C ASN A 69 8.47 -13.58 9.13
N ASP A 70 8.69 -14.27 10.26
CA ASP A 70 8.14 -13.89 11.57
C ASP A 70 8.48 -12.45 11.98
N ALA A 71 9.72 -12.00 11.73
CA ALA A 71 10.14 -10.63 12.02
C ALA A 71 9.32 -9.58 11.26
N ALA A 72 8.92 -9.89 10.01
CA ALA A 72 8.10 -8.98 9.22
C ALA A 72 6.63 -8.99 9.66
N VAL A 73 6.13 -10.15 10.11
CA VAL A 73 4.79 -10.25 10.72
C VAL A 73 4.74 -9.45 12.03
N ASP A 74 5.78 -9.55 12.85
CA ASP A 74 5.93 -8.75 14.06
C ASP A 74 6.01 -7.24 13.75
N ALA A 75 6.71 -6.85 12.69
CA ALA A 75 6.76 -5.46 12.25
C ALA A 75 5.37 -4.92 11.83
N LEU A 76 4.59 -5.72 11.09
CA LEU A 76 3.20 -5.39 10.75
C LEU A 76 2.34 -5.21 12.01
N ALA A 77 2.45 -6.13 12.97
CA ALA A 77 1.72 -6.04 14.23
C ALA A 77 2.11 -4.80 15.05
N ARG A 78 3.41 -4.48 15.14
CA ARG A 78 3.92 -3.29 15.84
C ARG A 78 3.49 -1.98 15.16
N ALA A 79 3.38 -1.97 13.84
CA ALA A 79 2.82 -0.83 13.10
C ALA A 79 1.31 -0.65 13.34
N GLY A 80 0.64 -1.64 13.92
CA GLY A 80 -0.77 -1.59 14.28
C GLY A 80 -1.70 -1.66 13.06
N VAL A 81 -1.24 -2.24 11.95
CA VAL A 81 -2.05 -2.41 10.74
C VAL A 81 -2.87 -3.70 10.78
N THR A 82 -3.97 -3.74 10.04
CA THR A 82 -4.72 -4.98 9.80
C THR A 82 -4.27 -5.57 8.47
N ALA A 83 -3.44 -6.61 8.52
CA ALA A 83 -2.87 -7.25 7.34
C ALA A 83 -3.72 -8.42 6.85
N PHE A 84 -3.93 -8.51 5.53
CA PHE A 84 -4.60 -9.62 4.85
C PHE A 84 -3.59 -10.31 3.92
N SER A 85 -3.51 -11.64 3.97
CA SER A 85 -2.58 -12.47 3.18
C SER A 85 -3.28 -13.47 2.29
#